data_AF-A0A7C6UQG5-F1
#
_entry.id   AF-A0A7C6UQG5-F1
#
_cell.length_a   1.000
_cell.length_b   1.000
_cell.length_c   1.000
_cell.angle_alpha   90.00
_cell.angle_beta   90.00
_cell.angle_gamma   90.00
#
_symmetry.space_group_name_H-M   'P 1'
#
loop_
_entity.id
_entity.type
_entity.pdbx_description
1 polymer ?
#
loop_
_entity_poly.entity_id
_entity_poly.type
_entity_poly.pdbx_seq_one_letter_code
_entity_poly.pdbx_strand_id
1 'polypeptide(L)'
;MQQEKRKTLGVLGGMGPLATACFYQVLVEHTKADLDGQHLDVIISGRASIPDRTAFILGESGENPLESLLAELDLLKSMGADCAAMPCNTAHFWYEELAKQ
;
A
#
# COMPACT_ATOMS: atom_id res chain seq x y z
N MET A 1 -10.77 -14.41 -28.37
CA MET A 1 -9.54 -14.07 -27.63
C MET A 1 -9.89 -14.09 -26.15
N GLN A 2 -9.23 -14.93 -25.34
CA GLN A 2 -9.41 -14.84 -23.90
C GLN A 2 -8.79 -13.51 -23.45
N GLN A 3 -9.59 -12.67 -22.80
CA GLN A 3 -9.14 -11.38 -22.30
C GLN A 3 -8.28 -11.67 -21.07
N GLU A 4 -6.97 -11.37 -21.12
CA GLU A 4 -6.13 -11.55 -19.94
C GLU A 4 -6.64 -10.66 -18.81
N LYS A 5 -6.78 -11.25 -17.61
CA LYS A 5 -7.25 -10.53 -16.43
C LYS A 5 -6.20 -9.46 -16.08
N ARG A 6 -6.59 -8.18 -16.15
CA ARG A 6 -5.73 -7.08 -15.69
C ARG A 6 -5.40 -7.27 -14.21
N LYS A 7 -4.14 -7.02 -13.86
CA LYS A 7 -3.65 -7.07 -12.48
C LYS A 7 -3.95 -5.75 -11.79
N THR A 8 -4.45 -5.82 -10.56
CA THR A 8 -4.75 -4.65 -9.74
C THR A 8 -3.65 -4.44 -8.69
N LEU A 9 -3.11 -3.23 -8.62
CA LEU A 9 -2.15 -2.84 -7.59
C LEU A 9 -2.87 -2.31 -6.34
N GLY A 10 -2.60 -2.88 -5.18
CA GLY A 10 -2.94 -2.31 -3.88
C GLY A 10 -1.85 -1.37 -3.39
N VAL A 11 -2.21 -0.22 -2.84
CA VAL A 11 -1.28 0.70 -2.16
C VAL A 11 -1.63 0.76 -0.69
N LEU A 12 -0.80 0.12 0.15
CA LEU A 12 -0.88 0.19 1.61
C LEU A 12 -0.25 1.51 2.08
N GLY A 13 -1.05 2.58 2.03
CA GLY A 13 -0.61 3.95 2.29
C GLY A 13 -1.07 4.51 3.65
N GLY A 14 -1.11 5.84 3.74
CA GLY A 14 -1.45 6.56 4.97
C GLY A 14 -0.27 6.86 5.90
N MET A 15 0.95 6.46 5.52
CA MET A 15 2.14 6.47 6.39
C MET A 15 3.33 7.28 5.81
N GLY A 16 3.18 8.54 5.39
CA GLY A 16 2.04 9.44 5.60
C GLY A 16 1.17 9.66 4.37
N PRO A 17 0.00 10.34 4.51
CA PRO A 17 -0.94 10.56 3.41
C PRO A 17 -0.33 11.26 2.19
N LEU A 18 0.52 12.27 2.40
CA LEU A 18 1.18 12.98 1.30
C LEU A 18 2.17 12.09 0.54
N ALA A 19 2.87 11.19 1.24
CA ALA A 19 3.77 10.23 0.60
C ALA A 19 2.99 9.25 -0.29
N THR A 20 1.80 8.82 0.16
CA THR A 20 0.89 7.98 -0.63
C THR A 20 0.39 8.70 -1.88
N ALA A 21 -0.02 9.97 -1.76
CA ALA A 21 -0.44 10.77 -2.91
C ALA A 21 0.71 10.97 -3.91
N CYS A 22 1.91 11.30 -3.41
CA CYS A 22 3.11 11.43 -4.22
C CYS A 22 3.47 10.11 -4.94
N PHE A 23 3.39 8.98 -4.25
CA PHE A 23 3.60 7.66 -4.87
C PHE A 23 2.63 7.43 -6.04
N TYR A 24 1.35 7.74 -5.86
CA TYR A 24 0.38 7.58 -6.95
C TYR A 24 0.66 8.52 -8.12
N GLN A 25 1.04 9.77 -7.86
CA GLN A 25 1.47 10.70 -8.90
C GLN A 25 2.65 10.13 -9.70
N VAL A 26 3.72 9.71 -9.01
CA VAL A 26 4.91 9.13 -9.64
C VAL A 26 4.54 7.89 -10.44
N LEU A 27 3.67 7.02 -9.91
CA LEU A 27 3.19 5.82 -10.60
C LEU A 27 2.50 6.19 -11.92
N VAL A 28 1.59 7.17 -11.90
CA VAL A 28 0.88 7.63 -13.10
C VAL A 28 1.87 8.22 -14.11
N GLU A 29 2.77 9.10 -13.68
CA GLU A 29 3.78 9.74 -14.54
C GLU A 29 4.75 8.74 -15.19
N HIS A 30 5.04 7.61 -14.52
CA HIS A 30 5.97 6.58 -15.00
C HIS A 30 5.25 5.40 -15.68
N THR A 31 3.91 5.40 -15.74
CA THR A 31 3.18 4.39 -16.48
C THR A 31 3.16 4.76 -17.95
N LYS A 32 3.70 3.88 -18.81
CA LYS A 32 3.61 4.06 -20.27
C LYS A 32 2.17 3.85 -20.72
N ALA A 33 1.44 4.95 -20.89
CA ALA A 33 0.06 4.98 -21.35
C ALA A 33 -0.15 6.18 -22.27
N ASP A 34 -0.82 5.96 -23.39
CA ASP A 34 -1.24 7.00 -24.33
C ASP A 34 -2.68 7.48 -24.04
N LEU A 35 -3.44 6.70 -23.26
CA LEU A 35 -4.85 6.93 -22.92
C LEU A 35 -5.13 6.47 -21.48
N ASP A 36 -6.09 7.10 -20.80
CA ASP A 36 -6.44 6.83 -19.39
C ASP A 36 -6.64 5.33 -19.08
N GLY A 37 -7.37 4.61 -19.95
CA GLY A 37 -7.70 3.19 -19.76
C GLY A 37 -6.50 2.24 -19.86
N GLN A 38 -5.32 2.73 -20.25
CA GLN A 38 -4.07 1.96 -20.31
C GLN A 38 -3.24 2.05 -19.02
N HIS A 39 -3.61 2.95 -18.09
CA HIS A 39 -2.99 2.97 -16.78
C HIS A 39 -3.32 1.70 -15.97
N LEU A 40 -2.55 1.49 -14.91
CA LEU A 40 -2.77 0.41 -13.95
C LEU A 40 -4.10 0.61 -13.21
N ASP A 41 -4.82 -0.49 -12.97
CA ASP A 41 -5.91 -0.52 -12.00
C ASP A 41 -5.28 -0.45 -10.60
N VAL A 42 -5.66 0.56 -9.78
CA VAL A 42 -5.03 0.81 -8.46
C VAL A 42 -6.11 0.99 -7.39
N ILE A 43 -5.92 0.34 -6.24
CA ILE A 43 -6.70 0.53 -5.02
C ILE A 43 -5.79 1.11 -3.96
N ILE A 44 -6.13 2.27 -3.40
CA ILE A 44 -5.28 2.96 -2.41
C ILE A 44 -5.99 2.95 -1.07
N SER A 45 -5.34 2.39 -0.04
CA SER A 45 -5.67 2.68 1.34
C SER A 45 -4.86 3.88 1.84
N GLY A 46 -5.55 4.88 2.39
CA GLY A 46 -4.96 6.08 2.97
C GLY A 46 -5.11 6.14 4.49
N ARG A 47 -4.98 5.01 5.20
CA ARG A 47 -5.26 4.96 6.65
C ARG A 47 -4.19 5.68 7.48
N ALA A 48 -4.44 6.97 7.73
CA ALA A 48 -3.57 7.82 8.55
C ALA A 48 -3.60 7.48 10.05
N SER A 49 -4.58 6.67 10.50
CA SER A 49 -4.71 6.25 11.90
C SER A 49 -3.84 5.05 12.27
N ILE A 50 -2.98 4.56 11.36
CA ILE A 50 -1.98 3.53 11.71
C ILE A 50 -1.01 4.15 12.73
N PRO A 51 -0.77 3.50 13.88
CA PRO A 51 0.18 3.99 14.90
C PRO A 51 1.55 4.37 14.35
N ASP A 52 2.28 5.22 15.07
CA ASP A 52 3.60 5.65 14.63
C ASP A 52 4.61 4.48 14.67
N ARG A 53 5.21 4.21 13.51
CA ARG A 53 6.12 3.08 13.33
C ARG A 53 7.42 3.28 14.11
N THR A 54 7.97 4.49 14.06
CA THR A 54 9.26 4.78 14.68
C THR A 54 9.13 4.75 16.21
N ALA A 55 8.09 5.36 16.76
CA ALA A 55 7.83 5.37 18.20
C ALA A 55 7.68 3.95 18.75
N PHE A 56 6.98 3.05 18.04
CA PHE A 56 6.88 1.65 18.45
C PHE A 56 8.24 0.92 18.38
N ILE A 57 8.98 1.08 17.27
CA ILE A 57 10.29 0.42 17.07
C ILE A 57 11.30 0.87 18.14
N LEU A 58 11.26 2.15 18.54
CA LEU A 58 12.16 2.72 19.56
C LEU A 58 11.68 2.48 21.00
N GLY A 59 10.49 1.88 21.20
CA GLY A 59 9.91 1.63 22.51
C GLY A 59 9.34 2.87 23.21
N GLU A 60 9.12 3.95 22.46
CA GLU A 60 8.51 5.20 22.94
C GLU A 60 6.97 5.10 23.03
N SER A 61 6.39 4.14 22.29
CA SER A 61 4.96 3.80 22.34
C SER A 61 4.76 2.29 22.39
N GLY A 62 3.73 1.85 23.12
CA GLY A 62 3.28 0.45 23.13
C GLY A 62 2.24 0.12 22.05
N GLU A 63 1.80 1.11 21.26
CA GLU A 63 0.81 0.93 20.21
C GLU A 63 1.43 0.26 18.98
N ASN A 64 1.13 -1.03 18.79
CA ASN A 64 1.71 -1.82 17.71
C ASN A 64 1.02 -1.53 16.36
N PRO A 65 1.74 -1.04 15.33
CA PRO A 65 1.15 -0.77 14.02
C PRO A 65 0.87 -2.04 13.20
N LEU A 66 1.46 -3.19 13.54
CA LEU A 66 1.37 -4.42 12.75
C LEU A 66 -0.06 -4.90 12.53
N GLU A 67 -0.91 -4.86 13.55
CA GLU A 67 -2.31 -5.31 13.42
C GLU A 67 -3.08 -4.43 12.42
N SER A 68 -2.83 -3.13 12.42
CA SER A 68 -3.44 -2.21 11.46
C SER A 68 -2.90 -2.43 10.05
N LEU A 69 -1.61 -2.72 9.90
CA LEU A 69 -0.99 -3.04 8.60
C LEU A 69 -1.57 -4.32 7.98
N LEU A 70 -1.71 -5.38 8.79
CA LEU A 70 -2.28 -6.65 8.35
C LEU A 70 -3.75 -6.50 7.95
N ALA A 71 -4.55 -5.80 8.76
CA ALA A 71 -5.97 -5.58 8.47
C ALA A 71 -6.16 -4.78 7.16
N GLU A 72 -5.32 -3.78 6.90
CA GLU A 72 -5.40 -3.01 5.66
C GLU A 72 -4.89 -3.79 4.44
N LEU A 73 -3.87 -4.64 4.61
CA LEU A 73 -3.44 -5.54 3.55
C LEU A 73 -4.54 -6.54 3.19
N ASP A 74 -5.22 -7.12 4.19
CA ASP A 74 -6.35 -8.02 3.99
C ASP A 74 -7.53 -7.31 3.34
N LEU A 75 -7.79 -6.05 3.71
CA LEU A 75 -8.78 -5.22 3.03
C LEU A 75 -8.44 -5.05 1.54
N LEU A 76 -7.21 -4.66 1.20
CA LEU A 76 -6.77 -4.52 -0.20
C LEU A 76 -6.93 -5.83 -0.99
N LYS A 77 -6.56 -6.97 -0.38
CA LYS A 77 -6.76 -8.31 -0.96
C LYS A 77 -8.24 -8.59 -1.22
N SER A 78 -9.09 -8.30 -0.23
CA SER A 78 -10.55 -8.50 -0.35
C SER A 78 -11.20 -7.62 -1.43
N MET A 79 -10.63 -6.45 -1.70
CA MET A 79 -11.06 -5.56 -2.78
C MET A 79 -10.50 -5.96 -4.16
N GLY A 80 -9.69 -7.02 -4.23
CA GLY A 80 -9.20 -7.59 -5.48
C GLY A 80 -7.81 -7.13 -5.92
N ALA A 81 -6.98 -6.58 -5.01
CA ALA A 81 -5.57 -6.34 -5.31
C ALA A 81 -4.81 -7.66 -5.54
N ASP A 82 -4.05 -7.74 -6.63
CA ASP A 82 -3.20 -8.89 -6.97
C ASP A 82 -1.77 -8.76 -6.41
N CYS A 83 -1.33 -7.53 -6.14
CA CYS A 83 -0.04 -7.21 -5.51
C CYS A 83 -0.17 -5.96 -4.65
N ALA A 84 0.80 -5.68 -3.79
CA ALA A 84 0.79 -4.51 -2.92
C ALA A 84 2.12 -3.73 -2.97
N ALA A 85 2.01 -2.41 -2.91
CA ALA A 85 3.12 -1.48 -2.66
C ALA A 85 2.87 -0.71 -1.37
N MET A 86 3.94 -0.39 -0.64
CA MET A 86 3.86 0.30 0.65
C MET A 86 4.81 1.51 0.64
N PRO A 87 4.34 2.73 0.33
CA PRO A 87 5.19 3.92 0.26
C PRO A 87 5.56 4.45 1.66
N CYS A 88 6.21 3.63 2.46
CA CYS A 88 6.69 3.96 3.81
C CYS A 88 7.92 3.11 4.17
N ASN A 89 9.08 3.74 4.32
CA ASN A 89 10.33 3.01 4.63
C ASN A 89 10.26 2.30 5.99
N THR A 90 9.78 2.97 7.04
CA THR A 90 9.76 2.40 8.40
C THR A 90 8.77 1.25 8.55
N ALA A 91 7.68 1.23 7.77
CA ALA A 91 6.73 0.12 7.78
C ALA A 91 7.31 -1.18 7.18
N HIS A 92 8.40 -1.10 6.39
CA HIS A 92 9.11 -2.30 5.92
C HIS A 92 9.82 -3.08 7.03
N PHE A 93 9.89 -2.53 8.25
CA PHE A 93 10.29 -3.30 9.42
C PHE A 93 9.45 -4.59 9.57
N TRP A 94 8.18 -4.56 9.16
CA TRP A 94 7.26 -5.71 9.19
C TRP A 94 7.06 -6.40 7.83
N TYR A 95 8.01 -6.25 6.90
CA TYR A 95 7.87 -6.81 5.55
C TYR A 95 7.67 -8.33 5.57
N GLU A 96 8.43 -9.05 6.40
CA GLU A 96 8.37 -10.52 6.47
C GLU A 96 7.01 -11.04 6.97
N GLU A 97 6.39 -10.34 7.91
CA GLU A 97 5.05 -10.64 8.41
C GLU A 97 3.99 -10.37 7.35
N LEU A 98 4.10 -9.23 6.66
CA LEU A 98 3.17 -8.83 5.60
C LEU A 98 3.27 -9.73 4.37
N ALA A 99 4.47 -10.16 3.98
CA ALA A 99 4.70 -11.00 2.81
C ALA A 99 4.19 -12.45 2.96
N LYS A 100 3.89 -12.89 4.19
CA LYS A 100 3.36 -14.23 4.48
C LYS A 100 1.84 -14.33 4.33
N GLN A 101 1.15 -13.20 4.17
CA GLN A 101 -0.31 -13.13 4.03
C GLN A 101 -0.77 -13.49 2.62
#